data_AF-A0A919PN37-F1
#
_entry.id   AF-A0A919PN37-F1
#
_cell.length_a   1.000
_cell.length_b   1.000
_cell.length_c   1.000
_cell.angle_alpha   90.00
_cell.angle_beta   90.00
_cell.angle_gamma   90.00
#
_symmetry.space_group_name_H-M   'P 1'
#
loop_
_entity.id
_entity.type
_entity.pdbx_description
1 polymer ?
#
loop_
_entity_poly.entity_id
_entity_poly.type
_entity_poly.pdbx_seq_one_letter_code
_entity_poly.pdbx_strand_id
1 'polypeptide(L)'
;MGDGYGGITYAYGTIEAAAGNIDSFIGFMNSELADVESKLRPLETEWTSDAQQAYLACKTKWRNNADEIIQVLGQLKSALSAASSSMQQADQAAAKAFPGA
;
A
#
# COMPACT_ATOMS: atom_id res chain seq x y z
N MET A 1 2.59 -32.82 18.54
CA MET A 1 3.66 -31.90 18.11
C MET A 1 3.14 -31.24 16.85
N GLY A 2 2.47 -30.09 17.01
CA GLY A 2 1.90 -29.31 15.91
C GLY A 2 2.81 -28.12 15.64
N ASP A 3 3.75 -28.33 14.71
CA ASP A 3 4.08 -27.44 13.60
C ASP A 3 4.39 -25.97 13.88
N GLY A 4 5.59 -25.70 14.44
CA GLY A 4 6.22 -24.38 14.35
C GLY A 4 6.35 -23.87 12.89
N TYR A 5 6.39 -24.79 11.93
CA TYR A 5 6.38 -24.50 10.49
C TYR A 5 5.03 -23.93 9.99
N GLY A 6 3.89 -24.35 10.55
CA GLY A 6 2.57 -23.90 10.13
C GLY A 6 2.31 -22.42 10.47
N GLY A 7 2.84 -21.94 11.59
CA GLY A 7 2.74 -20.53 11.99
C GLY A 7 3.53 -19.59 11.07
N ILE A 8 4.69 -20.01 10.58
CA ILE A 8 5.55 -19.21 9.69
C ILE A 8 4.93 -19.09 8.29
N THR A 9 4.45 -20.20 7.72
CA THR A 9 3.80 -20.18 6.40
C THR A 9 2.50 -19.37 6.43
N TYR A 10 1.71 -19.48 7.51
CA TYR A 10 0.51 -18.66 7.70
C TYR A 10 0.86 -17.16 7.76
N ALA A 11 1.88 -16.79 8.53
CA ALA A 11 2.35 -15.40 8.60
C ALA A 11 2.77 -14.88 7.22
N TYR A 12 3.47 -15.68 6.41
CA TYR A 12 3.86 -15.30 5.05
C TYR A 12 2.65 -15.02 4.15
N GLY A 13 1.64 -15.91 4.14
CA GLY A 13 0.42 -15.71 3.35
C GLY A 13 -0.35 -14.44 3.75
N THR A 14 -0.40 -14.12 5.05
CA THR A 14 -1.03 -12.86 5.52
C THR A 14 -0.25 -11.62 5.09
N ILE A 15 1.08 -11.73 4.98
CA ILE A 15 1.96 -10.64 4.54
C ILE A 15 1.73 -10.30 3.07
N GLU A 16 1.72 -11.30 2.19
CA GLU A 16 1.47 -11.08 0.76
C GLU A 16 0.05 -10.56 0.50
N ALA A 17 -0.94 -11.07 1.22
CA ALA A 17 -2.31 -10.57 1.13
C ALA A 17 -2.42 -9.09 1.54
N ALA A 18 -1.72 -8.68 2.61
CA ALA A 18 -1.67 -7.28 3.02
C ALA A 18 -1.02 -6.38 1.95
N ALA A 19 0.06 -6.85 1.30
CA ALA A 19 0.68 -6.12 0.21
C ALA A 19 -0.25 -5.97 -1.02
N GLY A 20 -0.99 -7.01 -1.39
CA GLY A 20 -1.97 -6.94 -2.49
C GLY A 20 -3.15 -6.00 -2.19
N ASN A 21 -3.60 -5.96 -0.93
CA ASN A 21 -4.64 -5.03 -0.48
C ASN A 21 -4.17 -3.57 -0.56
N ILE A 22 -2.90 -3.32 -0.23
CA ILE A 22 -2.26 -2.01 -0.35
C ILE A 22 -2.24 -1.56 -1.82
N ASP A 23 -1.75 -2.41 -2.72
CA ASP A 23 -1.66 -2.06 -4.15
C ASP A 23 -3.06 -1.78 -4.75
N SER A 24 -4.07 -2.54 -4.32
CA SER A 24 -5.48 -2.32 -4.73
C SER A 24 -6.04 -0.99 -4.23
N PHE A 25 -5.75 -0.63 -2.97
CA PHE A 25 -6.20 0.63 -2.38
C PHE A 25 -5.56 1.85 -3.10
N ILE A 26 -4.28 1.76 -3.47
CA ILE A 26 -3.60 2.78 -4.27
C ILE A 26 -4.28 2.96 -5.64
N GLY A 27 -4.63 1.85 -6.31
CA GLY A 27 -5.38 1.89 -7.57
C GLY A 27 -6.73 2.59 -7.44
N PHE A 28 -7.48 2.27 -6.38
CA PHE A 28 -8.76 2.91 -6.07
C PHE A 28 -8.63 4.42 -5.88
N MET A 29 -7.67 4.87 -5.07
CA MET A 29 -7.42 6.30 -4.83
C MET A 29 -7.10 7.09 -6.11
N ASN A 30 -6.33 6.50 -7.03
CA ASN A 30 -6.03 7.11 -8.32
C ASN A 30 -7.26 7.20 -9.23
N SER A 31 -8.13 6.17 -9.19
CA SER A 31 -9.38 6.17 -9.96
C SER A 31 -10.34 7.25 -9.48
N GLU A 32 -10.51 7.41 -8.16
CA GLU A 32 -11.37 8.46 -7.59
C GLU A 32 -10.89 9.86 -7.99
N LEU A 33 -9.56 10.09 -8.01
CA LEU A 33 -9.00 11.35 -8.49
C LEU A 33 -9.34 11.61 -9.97
N ALA A 34 -9.15 10.61 -10.82
CA ALA A 34 -9.47 10.73 -12.25
C ALA A 34 -10.96 11.01 -12.49
N ASP A 35 -11.84 10.40 -11.69
CA ASP A 35 -13.28 10.61 -11.73
C ASP A 35 -13.67 12.04 -11.37
N VAL A 36 -13.07 12.58 -10.31
CA VAL A 36 -13.26 13.98 -9.91
C VAL A 36 -12.77 14.93 -11.00
N GLU A 37 -11.58 14.70 -11.56
CA GLU A 37 -11.04 15.53 -12.64
C GLU A 37 -11.92 15.50 -13.90
N SER A 38 -12.45 14.33 -14.27
CA SER A 38 -13.34 14.16 -15.43
C SER A 38 -14.65 14.94 -15.28
N LYS A 39 -15.26 14.89 -14.08
CA LYS A 39 -16.50 15.61 -13.76
C LYS A 39 -16.32 17.13 -13.73
N LEU A 40 -15.13 17.59 -13.38
CA LEU A 40 -14.82 19.03 -13.25
C LEU A 40 -14.38 19.67 -14.58
N ARG A 41 -13.77 18.91 -15.50
CA ARG A 41 -13.34 19.38 -16.82
C ARG A 41 -14.38 20.21 -17.61
N PRO A 42 -15.67 19.80 -17.71
CA PRO A 42 -16.67 20.59 -18.44
C PRO A 42 -17.10 21.88 -17.74
N LEU A 43 -16.81 22.04 -16.43
CA LEU A 43 -17.16 23.24 -15.66
C LEU A 43 -16.05 24.31 -15.70
N GLU A 44 -14.82 23.94 -16.10
CA GLU A 44 -13.68 24.87 -16.21
C GLU A 44 -13.96 26.07 -17.15
N THR A 45 -14.81 25.90 -18.15
CA THR A 45 -15.17 26.97 -19.10
C THR A 45 -16.13 28.01 -18.52
N GLU A 46 -16.84 27.70 -17.44
CA GLU A 46 -17.82 28.60 -16.80
C GLU A 46 -17.32 29.21 -15.48
N TRP A 47 -16.14 28.82 -15.00
CA TRP A 47 -15.61 29.24 -13.70
C TRP A 47 -14.91 30.60 -13.72
N THR A 48 -15.19 31.41 -12.70
CA THR A 48 -14.43 32.63 -12.38
C THR A 48 -13.03 32.28 -11.83
N SER A 49 -12.11 33.25 -11.83
CA SER A 49 -10.73 33.12 -11.31
C SER A 49 -10.65 32.47 -9.91
N ASP A 50 -11.55 32.84 -9.00
CA ASP A 50 -11.54 32.36 -7.61
C ASP A 50 -11.93 30.88 -7.50
N ALA A 51 -12.85 30.42 -8.35
CA ALA A 51 -13.23 29.02 -8.42
C ALA A 51 -12.09 28.15 -8.95
N GLN A 52 -11.31 28.66 -9.93
CA GLN A 52 -10.10 27.98 -10.39
C GLN A 52 -9.04 27.85 -9.28
N GLN A 53 -8.83 28.89 -8.47
CA GLN A 53 -7.88 28.82 -7.35
C GLN A 53 -8.31 27.83 -6.27
N ALA A 54 -9.60 27.84 -5.90
CA ALA A 54 -10.15 26.91 -4.92
C ALA A 54 -10.04 25.45 -5.40
N TYR A 55 -10.27 25.20 -6.70
CA TYR A 55 -10.08 23.90 -7.31
C TYR A 55 -8.62 23.46 -7.27
N LEU A 56 -7.68 24.30 -7.71
CA LEU A 56 -6.25 23.98 -7.69
C LEU A 56 -5.76 23.67 -6.27
N ALA A 57 -6.24 24.40 -5.27
CA ALA A 57 -5.94 24.14 -3.87
C ALA A 57 -6.49 22.78 -3.41
N CYS A 58 -7.74 22.46 -3.76
CA CYS A 58 -8.36 21.18 -3.44
C CYS A 58 -7.63 20.00 -4.11
N LYS A 59 -7.32 20.13 -5.40
CA LYS A 59 -6.55 19.15 -6.17
C LYS A 59 -5.16 18.92 -5.58
N THR A 60 -4.45 19.99 -5.22
CA THR A 60 -3.13 19.90 -4.61
C THR A 60 -3.20 19.18 -3.27
N LYS A 61 -4.17 19.54 -2.41
CA LYS A 61 -4.37 18.89 -1.12
C LYS A 61 -4.68 17.40 -1.28
N TRP A 62 -5.57 17.05 -2.22
CA TRP A 62 -5.87 15.65 -2.51
C TRP A 62 -4.62 14.88 -2.92
N ARG A 63 -3.85 15.41 -3.90
CA ARG A 63 -2.63 14.75 -4.37
C ARG A 63 -1.62 14.55 -3.25
N ASN A 64 -1.39 15.57 -2.44
CA ASN A 64 -0.48 15.47 -1.31
C ASN A 64 -0.91 14.38 -0.32
N ASN A 65 -2.20 14.31 0.01
CA ASN A 65 -2.74 13.28 0.90
C ASN A 65 -2.62 11.88 0.28
N ALA A 66 -2.88 11.74 -1.03
CA ALA A 66 -2.74 10.47 -1.73
C ALA A 66 -1.27 10.01 -1.76
N ASP A 67 -0.34 10.92 -2.04
CA ASP A 67 1.10 10.65 -2.03
C ASP A 67 1.58 10.25 -0.63
N GLU A 68 1.11 10.92 0.43
CA GLU A 68 1.41 10.57 1.82
C GLU A 68 0.93 9.15 2.16
N ILE A 69 -0.30 8.81 1.76
CA ILE A 69 -0.83 7.46 1.97
C ILE A 69 0.00 6.43 1.22
N ILE A 70 0.33 6.68 -0.06
CA ILE A 70 1.20 5.80 -0.86
C ILE A 70 2.55 5.61 -0.17
N GLN A 71 3.15 6.68 0.36
CA GLN A 71 4.43 6.61 1.06
C GLN A 71 4.35 5.76 2.33
N VAL A 72 3.35 5.98 3.18
CA VAL A 72 3.15 5.21 4.42
C VAL A 72 2.90 3.74 4.10
N LEU A 73 2.06 3.46 3.10
CA LEU A 73 1.78 2.09 2.69
C LEU A 73 3.00 1.41 2.04
N GLY A 74 3.82 2.14 1.29
CA GLY A 74 5.09 1.66 0.76
C GLY A 74 6.12 1.35 1.84
N GLN A 75 6.19 2.18 2.88
CA GLN A 75 7.01 1.92 4.07
C GLN A 75 6.53 0.66 4.81
N LEU A 76 5.20 0.51 4.98
CA LEU A 76 4.61 -0.68 5.59
C LEU A 76 4.94 -1.94 4.78
N LYS A 77 4.77 -1.92 3.45
CA LYS A 77 5.15 -3.01 2.54
C LYS A 77 6.63 -3.38 2.68
N SER A 78 7.50 -2.37 2.77
CA SER A 78 8.95 -2.58 2.93
C SER A 78 9.28 -3.22 4.28
N ALA A 79 8.68 -2.75 5.37
CA ALA A 79 8.83 -3.33 6.69
C ALA A 79 8.34 -4.79 6.73
N LEU A 80 7.22 -5.05 6.06
CA LEU A 80 6.62 -6.37 5.96
C LEU A 80 7.49 -7.36 5.18
N SER A 81 8.08 -6.90 4.07
CA SER A 81 9.05 -7.69 3.28
C SER A 81 10.36 -7.94 4.04
N ALA A 82 10.81 -6.98 4.85
CA ALA A 82 11.98 -7.16 5.71
C ALA A 82 11.71 -8.20 6.80
N ALA A 83 10.53 -8.16 7.42
CA ALA A 83 10.10 -9.14 8.40
C ALA A 83 9.99 -10.55 7.81
N SER A 84 9.42 -10.70 6.61
CA SER A 84 9.33 -12.00 5.93
C SER A 84 10.72 -12.57 5.58
N SER A 85 11.64 -11.75 5.08
CA SER A 85 13.01 -12.16 4.79
C SER A 85 13.77 -12.58 6.05
N SER A 86 13.59 -11.85 7.16
CA SER A 86 14.18 -12.20 8.46
C SER A 86 13.64 -13.53 8.99
N MET A 87 12.32 -13.78 8.87
CA MET A 87 11.70 -15.05 9.23
C MET A 87 12.23 -16.22 8.38
N GLN A 88 12.37 -16.04 7.07
CA GLN A 88 12.95 -17.06 6.18
C GLN A 88 14.38 -17.41 6.56
N GLN A 89 15.20 -16.41 6.89
CA GLN A 89 16.59 -16.63 7.32
C GLN A 89 16.64 -17.37 8.67
N ALA A 90 15.79 -16.99 9.62
CA ALA A 90 15.69 -17.65 10.92
C ALA A 90 15.23 -19.11 10.78
N ASP A 91 14.27 -19.39 9.91
CA ASP A 91 13.78 -20.75 9.64
C ASP A 91 14.86 -21.61 8.95
N GLN A 92 15.55 -21.08 7.94
CA GLN A 92 16.69 -21.78 7.32
C GLN A 92 17.81 -22.06 8.31
N ALA A 93 18.11 -21.11 9.21
CA ALA A 93 19.11 -21.30 10.26
C ALA A 93 18.67 -22.36 11.27
N ALA A 94 17.40 -22.35 11.70
CA ALA A 94 16.83 -23.36 12.58
C ALA A 94 16.82 -24.75 11.94
N ALA A 95 16.40 -24.87 10.67
CA ALA A 95 16.43 -26.12 9.92
C ALA A 95 17.85 -26.68 9.74
N LYS A 96 18.85 -25.81 9.55
CA LYS A 96 20.27 -26.21 9.52
C LYS A 96 20.81 -26.60 10.90
N ALA A 97 20.31 -25.99 11.97
CA ALA A 97 20.71 -26.29 13.35
C ALA A 97 20.13 -27.61 13.86
N PHE A 98 19.03 -28.10 13.27
CA PHE A 98 18.41 -29.39 13.58
C PHE A 98 18.34 -30.31 12.35
N PRO A 99 19.47 -30.88 11.86
CA PRO A 99 19.46 -31.76 10.69
C PRO A 99 19.00 -33.21 10.98
N GLY A 100 18.46 -33.50 12.17
CA GLY A 100 17.95 -34.83 12.49
C GLY A 100 17.54 -34.98 13.96
N ALA A 101 16.23 -35.15 14.17
CA ALA A 101 15.63 -35.88 15.27
C ALA A 101 14.52 -36.76 14.67
#